data_AF-A0A140NKQ3-F1
#
_entry.id   AF-A0A140NKQ3-F1
#
_cell.length_a   1.000
_cell.length_b   1.000
_cell.length_c   1.000
_cell.angle_alpha   90.00
_cell.angle_beta   90.00
_cell.angle_gamma   90.00
#
_symmetry.space_group_name_H-M   'P 1'
#
loop_
_entity.id
_entity.type
_entity.pdbx_description
1 polymer ?
#
loop_
_entity_poly.entity_id
_entity_poly.type
_entity_poly.pdbx_seq_one_letter_code
_entity_poly.pdbx_strand_id
1 'polypeptide(L)'
;MKNIEGIYHNFDATNIESRLKLSLDDIELFQKHNVKIYFFYSYTAKLWTWYNEDLELRKGYRVLQPGIQICANRMPQGEIIQVPLNRNIGRQNQIHVVIHFDNCSADMGRKGFQNQIVEFSKRVSASIIDSVISSKYSNFFKPVTGVNPNLKRQLAVSQWKKEFEKHEEESPLSLINKNFFNPVNEISISSIPTREQDVIALFNQLLAGGVIRGLKIMSTNERFTYDGMFKIEVKKPDENHLYDREKNPLGISSEYLESYLDEAESWISEPKILEYKFSLDGLIENIESGTKNSNDIDLVIVWDIGKDYQQQYNIVSFLNDENRKERNYHGLTHRLIHPTSGQPEMDVICLKDLILYLNDRENTIQEQIKLYG
;
A
#
# COMPACT_ATOMS: atom_id res chain seq x y z
N MET A 1 11.99 -6.83 41.89
CA MET A 1 11.57 -5.55 41.26
C MET A 1 10.59 -5.90 40.15
N LYS A 2 9.41 -5.28 40.07
CA LYS A 2 8.45 -5.41 38.95
C LYS A 2 7.75 -4.06 38.78
N ASN A 3 7.25 -3.76 37.58
CA ASN A 3 6.59 -2.50 37.23
C ASN A 3 7.46 -1.23 37.39
N ILE A 4 8.75 -1.33 37.08
CA ILE A 4 9.62 -0.14 37.08
C ILE A 4 9.28 0.78 35.91
N GLU A 5 9.28 2.08 36.14
CA GLU A 5 8.98 3.09 35.12
C GLU A 5 10.22 3.56 34.38
N GLY A 6 11.39 3.47 35.02
CA GLY A 6 12.63 3.81 34.37
C GLY A 6 13.81 3.19 35.10
N ILE A 7 14.94 3.17 34.40
CA ILE A 7 16.23 2.77 34.95
C ILE A 7 17.21 3.87 34.67
N TYR A 8 17.79 4.39 35.74
CA TYR A 8 18.99 5.19 35.70
C TYR A 8 20.19 4.33 36.08
N HIS A 9 21.28 4.45 35.33
CA HIS A 9 22.57 3.89 35.72
C HIS A 9 23.70 4.71 35.11
N ASN A 10 24.88 4.64 35.71
CA ASN A 10 26.10 5.23 35.16
C ASN A 10 27.21 4.18 34.98
N PHE A 11 28.10 4.42 34.02
CA PHE A 11 29.32 3.66 33.82
C PHE A 11 30.54 4.57 33.93
N ASP A 12 31.59 4.03 34.53
CA ASP A 12 32.91 4.64 34.65
C ASP A 12 33.98 3.59 34.30
N ALA A 13 35.26 3.98 34.41
CA ALA A 13 36.39 3.13 34.04
C ALA A 13 36.44 1.81 34.81
N THR A 14 35.85 1.75 36.00
CA THR A 14 35.95 0.59 36.89
C THR A 14 34.86 -0.45 36.63
N ASN A 15 33.74 -0.04 36.04
CA ASN A 15 32.55 -0.89 35.96
C ASN A 15 32.07 -1.21 34.53
N ILE A 16 32.66 -0.57 33.51
CA ILE A 16 32.20 -0.70 32.12
C ILE A 16 32.65 -2.01 31.46
N GLU A 17 33.89 -2.44 31.69
CA GLU A 17 34.52 -3.58 31.01
C GLU A 17 33.81 -4.92 31.31
N SER A 18 33.23 -5.06 32.50
CA SER A 18 32.52 -6.29 32.90
C SER A 18 31.09 -6.39 32.33
N ARG A 19 30.55 -5.30 31.75
CA ARG A 19 29.12 -5.20 31.39
C ARG A 19 28.86 -4.84 29.93
N LEU A 20 29.83 -4.26 29.24
CA LEU A 20 29.76 -3.90 27.82
C LEU A 20 30.94 -4.54 27.08
N LYS A 21 30.66 -5.16 25.93
CA LYS A 21 31.71 -5.65 25.03
C LYS A 21 32.32 -4.45 24.30
N LEU A 22 33.50 -4.01 24.74
CA LEU A 22 34.26 -2.91 24.13
C LEU A 22 35.39 -3.48 23.26
N SER A 23 35.72 -2.80 22.15
CA SER A 23 36.93 -3.12 21.39
C SER A 23 38.19 -2.59 22.10
N LEU A 24 39.38 -2.98 21.65
CA LEU A 24 40.64 -2.45 22.18
C LEU A 24 40.71 -0.92 22.01
N ASP A 25 40.32 -0.40 20.84
CA ASP A 25 40.27 1.04 20.55
C ASP A 25 39.29 1.79 21.49
N ASP A 26 38.18 1.14 21.85
CA ASP A 26 37.20 1.72 22.78
C ASP A 26 37.78 1.87 24.18
N ILE A 27 38.54 0.88 24.64
CA ILE A 27 39.21 0.89 25.94
C ILE A 27 40.27 2.00 25.99
N GLU A 28 41.07 2.13 24.94
CA GLU A 28 42.06 3.21 24.85
C GLU A 28 41.41 4.59 24.91
N LEU A 29 40.32 4.78 24.15
CA LEU A 29 39.58 6.04 24.14
C LEU A 29 38.94 6.32 25.51
N PHE A 30 38.42 5.28 26.16
CA PHE A 30 37.84 5.35 27.49
C PHE A 30 38.86 5.85 28.53
N GLN A 31 40.06 5.27 28.51
CA GLN A 31 41.15 5.61 29.44
C GLN A 31 41.72 7.01 29.15
N LYS A 32 41.96 7.33 27.87
CA LYS A 32 42.52 8.61 27.43
C LYS A 32 41.66 9.81 27.85
N HIS A 33 40.33 9.65 27.76
CA HIS A 33 39.38 10.74 28.01
C HIS A 33 38.60 10.59 29.32
N ASN A 34 38.99 9.66 30.20
CA ASN A 34 38.31 9.41 31.48
C ASN A 34 36.78 9.40 31.34
N VAL A 35 36.30 8.57 30.41
CA VAL A 35 34.91 8.64 29.95
C VAL A 35 33.93 8.29 31.06
N LYS A 36 32.83 9.04 31.15
CA LYS A 36 31.71 8.74 32.05
C LYS A 36 30.42 8.70 31.27
N ILE A 37 29.65 7.64 31.48
CA ILE A 37 28.41 7.41 30.75
C ILE A 37 27.26 7.41 31.73
N TYR A 38 26.23 8.17 31.46
CA TYR A 38 24.99 8.19 32.22
C TYR A 38 23.87 7.83 31.27
N PHE A 39 22.94 6.97 31.69
CA PHE A 39 21.75 6.75 30.89
C PHE A 39 20.51 6.67 31.74
N PHE A 40 19.40 7.10 31.15
CA PHE A 40 18.06 6.85 31.65
C PHE A 40 17.25 6.16 30.55
N TYR A 41 16.72 4.97 30.86
CA TYR A 41 15.81 4.24 30.00
C TYR A 41 14.41 4.23 30.60
N SER A 42 13.44 4.76 29.86
CA SER A 42 12.02 4.82 30.26
C SER A 42 11.24 3.63 29.70
N TYR A 43 10.19 3.19 30.41
CA TYR A 43 9.21 2.24 29.88
C TYR A 43 8.42 2.78 28.67
N THR A 44 8.36 4.11 28.48
CA THR A 44 7.61 4.77 27.40
C THR A 44 8.33 6.00 26.85
N ALA A 45 8.24 6.23 25.54
CA ALA A 45 8.78 7.43 24.90
C ALA A 45 8.00 8.69 25.27
N LYS A 46 6.75 8.56 25.76
CA LYS A 46 5.90 9.69 26.17
C LYS A 46 6.43 10.42 27.40
N LEU A 47 7.28 9.76 28.21
CA LEU A 47 7.84 10.35 29.42
C LEU A 47 8.57 11.67 29.12
N TRP A 48 9.30 11.73 28.00
CA TRP A 48 10.01 12.93 27.60
C TRP A 48 9.05 14.07 27.29
N THR A 49 7.93 13.79 26.61
CA THR A 49 6.90 14.79 26.34
C THR A 49 6.29 15.30 27.63
N TRP A 50 5.87 14.40 28.53
CA TRP A 50 5.30 14.77 29.83
C TRP A 50 6.25 15.62 30.65
N TYR A 51 7.54 15.24 30.71
CA TYR A 51 8.56 16.01 31.42
C TYR A 51 8.70 17.44 30.86
N ASN A 52 8.70 17.60 29.53
CA ASN A 52 8.83 18.94 28.94
C ASN A 52 7.56 19.78 29.08
N GLU A 53 6.38 19.16 29.05
CA GLU A 53 5.08 19.83 29.23
C GLU A 53 4.91 20.32 30.68
N ASP A 54 5.39 19.55 31.66
CA ASP A 54 5.36 19.89 33.09
C ASP A 54 6.23 21.11 33.45
N LEU A 55 7.23 21.44 32.61
CA LEU A 55 8.11 22.59 32.84
C LEU A 55 7.49 23.94 32.41
N GLU A 56 6.28 23.95 31.84
CA GLU A 56 5.56 25.16 31.39
C GLU A 56 6.38 26.09 30.48
N LEU A 57 7.29 25.52 29.68
CA LEU A 57 8.19 26.28 28.81
C LEU A 57 7.48 26.72 27.53
N ARG A 58 8.10 27.67 26.80
CA ARG A 58 7.61 28.13 25.50
C ARG A 58 7.38 26.96 24.55
N LYS A 59 6.25 26.98 23.85
CA LYS A 59 5.84 25.94 22.89
C LYS A 59 6.96 25.68 21.86
N GLY A 60 7.39 24.42 21.78
CA GLY A 60 8.47 23.98 20.88
C GLY A 60 9.85 23.88 21.54
N TYR A 61 10.06 24.45 22.73
CA TYR A 61 11.30 24.27 23.48
C TYR A 61 11.27 22.94 24.23
N ARG A 62 12.32 22.13 24.10
CA ARG A 62 12.46 20.83 24.77
C ARG A 62 13.82 20.76 25.47
N VAL A 63 13.78 20.68 26.80
CA VAL A 63 14.95 20.58 27.69
C VAL A 63 15.57 19.19 27.63
N LEU A 64 14.74 18.14 27.65
CA LEU A 64 15.21 16.75 27.64
C LEU A 64 14.61 16.00 26.48
N GLN A 65 15.45 15.33 25.69
CA GLN A 65 15.03 14.60 24.49
C GLN A 65 15.72 13.24 24.44
N PRO A 66 15.10 12.21 23.84
CA PRO A 66 15.76 10.92 23.66
C PRO A 66 16.96 11.03 22.71
N GLY A 67 17.96 10.19 22.92
CA GLY A 67 19.20 10.17 22.12
C GLY A 67 20.46 10.31 22.97
N ILE A 68 21.56 10.66 22.32
CA ILE A 68 22.90 10.72 22.87
C ILE A 68 23.34 12.18 22.95
N GLN A 69 23.54 12.68 24.16
CA GLN A 69 24.15 13.97 24.42
C GLN A 69 25.63 13.77 24.73
N ILE A 70 26.51 14.36 23.92
CA ILE A 70 27.94 14.36 24.21
C ILE A 70 28.28 15.60 25.04
N CYS A 71 29.12 15.40 26.06
CA CYS A 71 29.62 16.43 26.94
C CYS A 71 31.15 16.47 26.89
N ALA A 72 31.73 17.66 26.73
CA ALA A 72 33.16 17.89 26.85
C ALA A 72 33.42 18.77 28.08
N ASN A 73 34.35 18.37 28.94
CA ASN A 73 34.77 19.15 30.10
C ASN A 73 33.59 19.68 30.93
N ARG A 74 32.61 18.80 31.21
CA ARG A 74 31.38 19.07 31.99
C ARG A 74 30.36 20.00 31.32
N MET A 75 30.49 20.27 30.03
CA MET A 75 29.51 21.05 29.26
C MET A 75 28.90 20.18 28.16
N PRO A 76 27.55 20.11 28.02
CA PRO A 76 26.90 19.57 26.84
C PRO A 76 27.31 20.36 25.60
N GLN A 77 27.65 19.65 24.52
CA GLN A 77 28.09 20.24 23.27
C GLN A 77 27.42 19.53 22.10
N GLY A 78 27.09 20.29 21.05
CA GLY A 78 26.46 19.76 19.84
C GLY A 78 24.99 19.36 20.02
N GLU A 79 24.43 18.81 18.94
CA GLU A 79 23.06 18.30 18.90
C GLU A 79 22.95 16.89 19.49
N ILE A 80 21.74 16.52 19.91
CA ILE A 80 21.46 15.17 20.40
C ILE A 80 21.49 14.20 19.23
N ILE A 81 22.33 13.18 19.32
CA ILE A 81 22.54 12.18 18.27
C ILE A 81 21.56 11.02 18.49
N GLN A 82 20.94 10.53 17.42
CA GLN A 82 20.07 9.35 17.50
C GLN A 82 20.89 8.08 17.80
N VAL A 83 20.38 7.21 18.69
CA VAL A 83 20.99 5.90 18.96
C VAL A 83 20.74 4.97 17.77
N PRO A 84 21.77 4.46 17.08
CA PRO A 84 21.58 3.59 15.92
C PRO A 84 21.27 2.16 16.38
N LEU A 85 20.03 1.72 16.15
CA LEU A 85 19.57 0.36 16.43
C LEU A 85 19.20 -0.37 15.14
N ASN A 86 19.61 -1.62 15.01
CA ASN A 86 19.26 -2.46 13.86
C ASN A 86 17.92 -3.19 14.04
N ARG A 87 17.48 -3.39 15.29
CA ARG A 87 16.24 -4.09 15.64
C ARG A 87 15.52 -3.30 16.73
N ASN A 88 14.18 -3.37 16.76
CA ASN A 88 13.36 -2.64 17.72
C ASN A 88 13.67 -1.13 17.74
N ILE A 89 13.79 -0.51 16.56
CA ILE A 89 14.23 0.87 16.34
C ILE A 89 13.50 1.86 17.26
N GLY A 90 12.20 1.64 17.52
CA GLY A 90 11.41 2.49 18.42
C GLY A 90 11.98 2.65 19.84
N ARG A 91 12.83 1.74 20.32
CA ARG A 91 13.48 1.84 21.65
C ARG A 91 14.49 2.99 21.74
N GLN A 92 15.02 3.47 20.61
CA GLN A 92 15.88 4.65 20.59
C GLN A 92 15.17 5.89 21.18
N ASN A 93 13.83 5.94 21.09
CA ASN A 93 13.02 7.05 21.60
C ASN A 93 12.74 6.92 23.10
N GLN A 94 13.16 5.82 23.75
CA GLN A 94 12.91 5.53 25.16
C GLN A 94 14.14 5.79 26.05
N ILE A 95 15.30 6.07 25.45
CA ILE A 95 16.54 6.26 26.18
C ILE A 95 17.09 7.67 25.99
N HIS A 96 17.69 8.22 27.04
CA HIS A 96 18.59 9.36 26.97
C HIS A 96 19.94 8.94 27.54
N VAL A 97 21.01 9.14 26.78
CA VAL A 97 22.39 8.80 27.16
C VAL A 97 23.23 10.06 27.15
N VAL A 98 23.94 10.32 28.24
CA VAL A 98 24.92 11.41 28.35
C VAL A 98 26.31 10.78 28.43
N ILE A 99 27.19 11.14 27.51
CA ILE A 99 28.58 10.64 27.48
C ILE A 99 29.51 11.82 27.68
N HIS A 100 30.24 11.81 28.80
CA HIS A 100 31.17 12.85 29.18
C HIS A 100 32.60 12.41 28.92
N PHE A 101 33.33 13.26 28.19
CA PHE A 101 34.75 13.14 27.90
C PHE A 101 35.51 14.27 28.61
N ASP A 102 36.56 13.91 29.35
CA ASP A 102 37.56 14.85 29.85
C ASP A 102 38.64 15.09 28.79
N ASN A 103 39.17 16.32 28.77
CA ASN A 103 40.24 16.74 27.85
C ASN A 103 39.91 16.51 26.37
N CYS A 104 38.62 16.57 26.04
CA CYS A 104 38.12 16.57 24.68
C CYS A 104 37.63 17.98 24.33
N SER A 105 37.95 18.47 23.14
CA SER A 105 37.41 19.71 22.59
C SER A 105 36.54 19.42 21.38
N ALA A 106 35.44 20.17 21.25
CA ALA A 106 34.70 20.24 20.01
C ALA A 106 35.58 20.92 18.94
N ASP A 107 35.47 20.47 17.69
CA ASP A 107 36.22 21.06 16.58
C ASP A 107 35.79 22.52 16.40
N MET A 108 36.69 23.49 16.56
CA MET A 108 36.33 24.92 16.55
C MET A 108 35.79 25.39 15.18
N GLY A 109 35.95 24.60 14.10
CA GLY A 109 35.41 24.88 12.76
C GLY A 109 34.13 24.11 12.39
N ARG A 110 33.71 23.11 13.18
CA ARG A 110 32.51 22.29 12.94
C ARG A 110 31.73 22.17 14.23
N LYS A 111 30.41 22.35 14.20
CA LYS A 111 29.53 22.16 15.37
C LYS A 111 29.41 20.67 15.77
N GLY A 112 30.53 19.99 16.02
CA GLY A 112 30.56 18.57 16.25
C GLY A 112 31.89 18.07 16.83
N PHE A 113 31.84 16.85 17.32
CA PHE A 113 33.00 16.11 17.82
C PHE A 113 33.72 15.39 16.68
N GLN A 114 34.97 14.97 16.95
CA GLN A 114 35.69 14.08 16.06
C GLN A 114 34.87 12.80 15.79
N ASN A 115 34.91 12.31 14.54
CA ASN A 115 34.12 11.14 14.12
C ASN A 115 34.33 9.93 15.02
N GLN A 116 35.56 9.72 15.51
CA GLN A 116 35.88 8.60 16.41
C GLN A 116 35.06 8.65 17.71
N ILE A 117 34.86 9.84 18.29
CA ILE A 117 34.09 10.06 19.52
C ILE A 117 32.60 9.84 19.27
N VAL A 118 32.10 10.32 18.13
CA VAL A 118 30.71 10.14 17.72
C VAL A 118 30.39 8.66 17.50
N GLU A 119 31.24 7.94 16.76
CA GLU A 119 31.04 6.52 16.47
C GLU A 119 31.20 5.64 17.71
N PHE A 120 32.14 5.97 18.60
CA PHE A 120 32.22 5.36 19.93
C PHE A 120 30.91 5.56 20.71
N SER A 121 30.42 6.80 20.77
CA SER A 121 29.21 7.16 21.52
C SER A 121 27.97 6.40 21.03
N LYS A 122 27.83 6.28 19.70
CA LYS A 122 26.78 5.49 19.04
C LYS A 122 26.87 4.01 19.40
N ARG A 123 28.04 3.38 19.28
CA ARG A 123 28.24 1.96 19.56
C ARG A 123 27.96 1.62 21.01
N VAL A 124 28.48 2.41 21.96
CA VAL A 124 28.24 2.16 23.39
C VAL A 124 26.76 2.33 23.74
N SER A 125 26.11 3.37 23.23
CA SER A 125 24.67 3.60 23.49
C SER A 125 23.79 2.48 22.94
N ALA A 126 24.07 1.96 21.74
CA ALA A 126 23.37 0.79 21.20
C ALA A 126 23.61 -0.46 22.07
N SER A 127 24.86 -0.69 22.48
CA SER A 127 25.23 -1.81 23.34
C SER A 127 24.55 -1.79 24.71
N ILE A 128 24.29 -0.60 25.28
CA ILE A 128 23.50 -0.46 26.53
C ILE A 128 22.07 -1.00 26.34
N ILE A 129 21.41 -0.67 25.23
CA ILE A 129 20.04 -1.13 24.95
C ILE A 129 20.02 -2.64 24.69
N ASP A 130 20.93 -3.12 23.85
CA ASP A 130 20.96 -4.51 23.42
C ASP A 130 21.46 -5.46 24.52
N SER A 131 22.49 -5.06 25.26
CA SER A 131 23.12 -5.92 26.26
C SER A 131 22.56 -5.70 27.67
N VAL A 132 22.36 -4.46 28.11
CA VAL A 132 22.01 -4.18 29.51
C VAL A 132 20.50 -4.17 29.69
N ILE A 133 19.77 -3.40 28.88
CA ILE A 133 18.31 -3.26 29.01
C ILE A 133 17.60 -4.56 28.62
N SER A 134 17.93 -5.11 27.44
CA SER A 134 17.21 -6.27 26.90
C SER A 134 17.43 -7.53 27.73
N SER A 135 18.64 -7.77 28.25
CA SER A 135 18.96 -9.00 28.99
C SER A 135 18.58 -8.95 30.48
N LYS A 136 18.76 -7.81 31.15
CA LYS A 136 18.58 -7.73 32.62
C LYS A 136 17.26 -7.14 33.04
N TYR A 137 16.67 -6.25 32.23
CA TYR A 137 15.62 -5.36 32.72
C TYR A 137 14.30 -5.41 31.95
N SER A 138 14.29 -6.01 30.77
CA SER A 138 13.10 -6.13 29.90
C SER A 138 11.86 -6.67 30.64
N ASN A 139 12.05 -7.65 31.53
CA ASN A 139 10.96 -8.30 32.27
C ASN A 139 10.49 -7.52 33.51
N PHE A 140 11.17 -6.43 33.88
CA PHE A 140 10.85 -5.68 35.08
C PHE A 140 10.07 -4.40 34.81
N PHE A 141 10.10 -3.88 33.57
CA PHE A 141 9.36 -2.68 33.19
C PHE A 141 7.86 -2.86 33.31
N LYS A 142 7.18 -1.77 33.68
CA LYS A 142 5.72 -1.72 33.60
C LYS A 142 5.30 -2.04 32.16
N PRO A 143 4.36 -2.98 31.92
CA PRO A 143 3.77 -3.11 30.61
C PRO A 143 3.17 -1.76 30.23
N VAL A 144 3.39 -1.30 28.99
CA VAL A 144 2.85 -0.02 28.51
C VAL A 144 1.32 -0.07 28.59
N THR A 145 0.79 0.30 29.74
CA THR A 145 -0.61 0.21 30.12
C THR A 145 -1.10 1.63 30.32
N GLY A 146 -1.84 2.11 29.33
CA GLY A 146 -2.37 3.45 29.29
C GLY A 146 -3.22 3.62 28.04
N VAL A 147 -4.55 3.53 28.23
CA VAL A 147 -5.64 3.33 27.27
C VAL A 147 -5.68 1.91 26.74
N ASN A 148 -6.77 1.17 26.99
CA ASN A 148 -7.05 -0.14 26.40
C ASN A 148 -7.33 0.04 24.90
N PRO A 149 -6.33 -0.06 24.00
CA PRO A 149 -6.52 0.17 22.58
C PRO A 149 -7.29 -1.02 21.97
N ASN A 150 -7.31 -2.14 22.69
CA ASN A 150 -7.88 -3.39 22.23
C ASN A 150 -9.40 -3.27 22.17
N LEU A 151 -10.08 -2.72 23.18
CA LEU A 151 -11.55 -2.66 23.14
C LEU A 151 -12.08 -1.74 22.02
N LYS A 152 -11.54 -0.52 21.86
CA LYS A 152 -11.96 0.38 20.78
C LYS A 152 -11.61 -0.17 19.40
N ARG A 153 -10.42 -0.75 19.24
CA ARG A 153 -10.01 -1.42 17.98
C ARG A 153 -10.86 -2.65 17.70
N GLN A 154 -11.16 -3.47 18.72
CA GLN A 154 -12.01 -4.66 18.60
C GLN A 154 -13.45 -4.27 18.27
N LEU A 155 -13.98 -3.21 18.88
CA LEU A 155 -15.29 -2.65 18.52
C LEU A 155 -15.31 -2.16 17.08
N ALA A 156 -14.30 -1.39 16.65
CA ALA A 156 -14.20 -0.93 15.27
C ALA A 156 -14.10 -2.10 14.28
N VAL A 157 -13.27 -3.11 14.56
CA VAL A 157 -13.17 -4.34 13.75
C VAL A 157 -14.48 -5.13 13.76
N SER A 158 -15.19 -5.18 14.89
CA SER A 158 -16.48 -5.86 14.98
C SER A 158 -17.59 -5.13 14.24
N GLN A 159 -17.59 -3.79 14.27
CA GLN A 159 -18.52 -2.98 13.48
C GLN A 159 -18.25 -3.15 12.00
N TRP A 160 -16.97 -3.08 11.60
CA TRP A 160 -16.53 -3.33 10.23
C TRP A 160 -16.97 -4.71 9.73
N LYS A 161 -16.82 -5.78 10.52
CA LYS A 161 -17.34 -7.11 10.16
C LYS A 161 -18.85 -7.13 9.92
N LYS A 162 -19.63 -6.49 10.80
CA LYS A 162 -21.09 -6.41 10.67
C LYS A 162 -21.53 -5.62 9.45
N GLU A 163 -20.80 -4.57 9.10
CA GLU A 163 -21.04 -3.80 7.88
C GLU A 163 -20.83 -4.67 6.64
N PHE A 164 -19.81 -5.53 6.63
CA PHE A 164 -19.56 -6.48 5.53
C PHE A 164 -20.62 -7.57 5.45
N GLU A 165 -20.97 -8.20 6.58
CA GLU A 165 -22.06 -9.21 6.64
C GLU A 165 -23.37 -8.60 6.14
N LYS A 166 -23.70 -7.39 6.59
CA LYS A 166 -24.91 -6.68 6.16
C LYS A 166 -24.88 -6.35 4.67
N HIS A 167 -23.76 -5.88 4.13
CA HIS A 167 -23.62 -5.58 2.71
C HIS A 167 -23.76 -6.84 1.84
N GLU A 168 -23.20 -7.96 2.30
CA GLU A 168 -23.34 -9.25 1.63
C GLU A 168 -24.80 -9.71 1.56
N GLU A 169 -25.55 -9.54 2.65
CA GLU A 169 -26.99 -9.84 2.70
C GLU A 169 -27.82 -8.90 1.82
N GLU A 170 -27.55 -7.60 1.85
CA GLU A 170 -28.34 -6.57 1.16
C GLU A 170 -28.03 -6.47 -0.33
N SER A 171 -26.80 -6.79 -0.73
CA SER A 171 -26.31 -6.60 -2.10
C SER A 171 -25.48 -7.80 -2.58
N PRO A 172 -26.10 -8.99 -2.69
CA PRO A 172 -25.40 -10.18 -3.13
C PRO A 172 -25.00 -10.08 -4.61
N LEU A 173 -23.86 -10.68 -4.95
CA LEU A 173 -23.41 -10.83 -6.32
C LEU A 173 -23.52 -12.31 -6.71
N SER A 174 -24.25 -12.60 -7.78
CA SER A 174 -24.42 -13.96 -8.27
C SER A 174 -24.13 -14.02 -9.76
N LEU A 175 -23.28 -14.96 -10.15
CA LEU A 175 -23.01 -15.30 -11.54
C LEU A 175 -22.65 -16.79 -11.59
N ILE A 176 -23.54 -17.59 -12.18
CA ILE A 176 -23.32 -19.03 -12.38
C ILE A 176 -22.81 -19.23 -13.81
N ASN A 177 -21.64 -19.84 -13.95
CA ASN A 177 -21.04 -20.15 -15.25
C ASN A 177 -20.27 -21.47 -15.21
N LYS A 178 -20.49 -22.32 -16.21
CA LYS A 178 -19.83 -23.63 -16.37
C LYS A 178 -18.29 -23.58 -16.43
N ASN A 179 -17.72 -22.40 -16.70
CA ASN A 179 -16.28 -22.22 -16.81
C ASN A 179 -15.62 -21.96 -15.42
N PHE A 180 -16.41 -21.68 -14.37
CA PHE A 180 -15.89 -21.56 -13.00
C PHE A 180 -15.51 -22.93 -12.40
N PHE A 181 -14.86 -22.93 -11.23
CA PHE A 181 -14.34 -24.17 -10.63
C PHE A 181 -15.48 -25.09 -10.14
N ASN A 182 -15.36 -26.37 -10.48
CA ASN A 182 -16.22 -27.42 -9.93
C ASN A 182 -15.99 -27.58 -8.41
N PRO A 183 -17.04 -27.87 -7.62
CA PRO A 183 -18.40 -28.22 -8.06
C PRO A 183 -19.35 -27.03 -8.20
N VAL A 184 -18.98 -25.84 -7.74
CA VAL A 184 -19.94 -24.76 -7.48
C VAL A 184 -20.27 -23.94 -8.72
N ASN A 185 -19.33 -23.83 -9.67
CA ASN A 185 -19.52 -23.11 -10.94
C ASN A 185 -20.03 -21.67 -10.75
N GLU A 186 -19.59 -21.00 -9.69
CA GLU A 186 -19.94 -19.63 -9.34
C GLU A 186 -18.70 -18.79 -9.03
N ILE A 187 -18.87 -17.47 -9.06
CA ILE A 187 -17.87 -16.52 -8.58
C ILE A 187 -17.66 -16.63 -7.07
N SER A 188 -16.43 -16.44 -6.60
CA SER A 188 -16.11 -16.54 -5.16
C SER A 188 -16.41 -15.27 -4.38
N ILE A 189 -16.57 -14.12 -5.04
CA ILE A 189 -17.02 -12.88 -4.41
C ILE A 189 -18.54 -12.93 -4.30
N SER A 190 -19.04 -12.85 -3.08
CA SER A 190 -20.46 -13.02 -2.74
C SER A 190 -21.29 -11.75 -2.76
N SER A 191 -20.66 -10.57 -2.82
CA SER A 191 -21.35 -9.27 -2.76
C SER A 191 -20.83 -8.29 -3.79
N ILE A 192 -21.64 -7.30 -4.15
CA ILE A 192 -21.23 -6.31 -5.15
C ILE A 192 -20.00 -5.54 -4.66
N PRO A 193 -19.05 -5.19 -5.56
CA PRO A 193 -17.93 -4.33 -5.22
C PRO A 193 -18.34 -3.07 -4.46
N THR A 194 -17.53 -2.68 -3.47
CA THR A 194 -17.66 -1.39 -2.77
C THR A 194 -16.43 -0.51 -2.97
N ARG A 195 -15.33 -1.12 -3.41
CA ARG A 195 -14.02 -0.48 -3.59
C ARG A 195 -13.33 -1.04 -4.82
N GLU A 196 -12.33 -0.31 -5.28
CA GLU A 196 -11.50 -0.69 -6.44
C GLU A 196 -10.82 -2.06 -6.27
N GLN A 197 -10.40 -2.41 -5.05
CA GLN A 197 -9.80 -3.73 -4.78
C GLN A 197 -10.76 -4.89 -5.05
N ASP A 198 -12.06 -4.70 -4.81
CA ASP A 198 -13.09 -5.70 -5.12
C ASP A 198 -13.25 -5.84 -6.65
N VAL A 199 -13.14 -4.73 -7.40
CA VAL A 199 -13.16 -4.71 -8.88
C VAL A 199 -11.99 -5.50 -9.46
N ILE A 200 -10.79 -5.25 -8.94
CA ILE A 200 -9.57 -5.99 -9.34
C ILE A 200 -9.75 -7.48 -9.09
N ALA A 201 -10.22 -7.85 -7.89
CA ALA A 201 -10.42 -9.25 -7.53
C ALA A 201 -11.49 -9.93 -8.40
N LEU A 202 -12.62 -9.26 -8.66
CA LEU A 202 -13.71 -9.78 -9.47
C LEU A 202 -13.28 -9.97 -10.93
N PHE A 203 -12.62 -8.98 -11.53
CA PHE A 203 -12.14 -9.09 -12.90
C PHE A 203 -11.17 -10.26 -13.10
N ASN A 204 -10.21 -10.42 -12.18
CA ASN A 204 -9.27 -11.54 -12.26
C ASN A 204 -9.98 -12.90 -12.07
N GLN A 205 -11.06 -12.98 -11.30
CA GLN A 205 -11.88 -14.19 -11.22
C GLN A 205 -12.63 -14.47 -12.53
N LEU A 206 -13.16 -13.44 -13.21
CA LEU A 206 -13.82 -13.61 -14.51
C LEU A 206 -12.83 -14.04 -15.61
N LEU A 207 -11.59 -13.56 -15.56
CA LEU A 207 -10.51 -14.00 -16.44
C LEU A 207 -10.12 -15.46 -16.16
N ALA A 208 -9.84 -15.79 -14.90
CA ALA A 208 -9.43 -17.13 -14.49
C ALA A 208 -10.53 -18.17 -14.73
N GLY A 209 -11.79 -17.78 -14.50
CA GLY A 209 -12.97 -18.56 -14.78
C GLY A 209 -13.35 -18.58 -16.27
N GLY A 210 -12.55 -18.02 -17.18
CA GLY A 210 -12.81 -18.07 -18.62
C GLY A 210 -14.14 -17.44 -19.05
N VAL A 211 -14.73 -16.57 -18.23
CA VAL A 211 -15.91 -15.78 -18.57
C VAL A 211 -15.50 -14.62 -19.47
N ILE A 212 -14.38 -13.97 -19.17
CA ILE A 212 -13.68 -13.04 -20.08
C ILE A 212 -12.44 -13.76 -20.61
N ARG A 213 -12.18 -13.63 -21.91
CA ARG A 213 -11.12 -14.38 -22.59
C ARG A 213 -10.22 -13.45 -23.39
N GLY A 214 -9.04 -13.96 -23.73
CA GLY A 214 -8.10 -13.27 -24.62
C GLY A 214 -7.50 -11.98 -24.06
N LEU A 215 -7.57 -11.75 -22.75
CA LEU A 215 -6.79 -10.74 -22.06
C LEU A 215 -5.74 -11.41 -21.19
N LYS A 216 -4.48 -11.08 -21.41
CA LYS A 216 -3.34 -11.59 -20.66
C LYS A 216 -2.71 -10.47 -19.85
N ILE A 217 -2.98 -10.48 -18.55
CA ILE A 217 -2.36 -9.53 -17.61
C ILE A 217 -0.87 -9.85 -17.51
N MET A 218 -0.03 -8.84 -17.76
CA MET A 218 1.42 -8.96 -17.71
C MET A 218 1.96 -8.66 -16.31
N SER A 219 1.47 -7.58 -15.71
CA SER A 219 1.84 -7.13 -14.38
C SER A 219 0.77 -6.20 -13.83
N THR A 220 0.68 -6.17 -12.50
CA THR A 220 0.04 -5.09 -11.74
C THR A 220 1.14 -4.29 -11.03
N ASN A 221 0.94 -2.99 -10.86
CA ASN A 221 1.95 -2.08 -10.33
C ASN A 221 1.33 -1.07 -9.37
N GLU A 222 1.81 -1.05 -8.13
CA GLU A 222 1.39 -0.06 -7.12
C GLU A 222 2.30 1.18 -7.06
N ARG A 223 3.42 1.18 -7.79
CA ARG A 223 4.47 2.23 -7.70
C ARG A 223 4.51 3.17 -8.90
N PHE A 224 3.82 2.83 -9.98
CA PHE A 224 3.79 3.62 -11.21
C PHE A 224 2.45 4.34 -11.35
N THR A 225 2.34 5.27 -12.31
CA THR A 225 1.13 6.08 -12.52
C THR A 225 -0.10 5.23 -12.89
N TYR A 226 0.12 4.11 -13.59
CA TYR A 226 -0.91 3.21 -14.09
C TYR A 226 -0.87 1.86 -13.38
N ASP A 227 -2.03 1.24 -13.23
CA ASP A 227 -2.21 0.07 -12.36
C ASP A 227 -1.66 -1.23 -12.95
N GLY A 228 -1.54 -1.33 -14.29
CA GLY A 228 -0.99 -2.53 -14.89
C GLY A 228 -0.78 -2.46 -16.41
N MET A 229 -0.33 -3.59 -16.94
CA MET A 229 -0.21 -3.81 -18.38
C MET A 229 -0.87 -5.13 -18.77
N PHE A 230 -1.43 -5.17 -19.97
CA PHE A 230 -2.04 -6.36 -20.54
C PHE A 230 -1.70 -6.52 -22.02
N LYS A 231 -1.96 -7.71 -22.55
CA LYS A 231 -1.97 -7.99 -23.98
C LYS A 231 -3.29 -8.61 -24.35
N ILE A 232 -3.74 -8.34 -25.57
CA ILE A 232 -4.83 -9.09 -26.18
C ILE A 232 -4.20 -10.33 -26.84
N GLU A 233 -4.74 -11.50 -26.54
CA GLU A 233 -4.26 -12.80 -27.03
C GLU A 233 -5.45 -13.58 -27.61
N VAL A 234 -5.48 -13.73 -28.92
CA VAL A 234 -6.51 -14.51 -29.62
C VAL A 234 -5.90 -15.83 -30.06
N LYS A 235 -6.53 -16.95 -29.71
CA LYS A 235 -5.99 -18.31 -29.97
C LYS A 235 -7.10 -19.24 -30.43
N LYS A 236 -6.75 -20.24 -31.24
CA LYS A 236 -7.64 -21.38 -31.50
C LYS A 236 -8.00 -22.09 -30.17
N PRO A 237 -9.21 -22.69 -30.05
CA PRO A 237 -10.26 -22.75 -31.06
C PRO A 237 -11.07 -21.45 -31.20
N ASP A 238 -11.54 -21.17 -32.42
CA ASP A 238 -12.32 -19.97 -32.78
C ASP A 238 -13.56 -19.78 -31.90
N GLU A 239 -14.22 -20.88 -31.54
CA GLU A 239 -15.41 -20.91 -30.69
C GLU A 239 -15.21 -20.18 -29.35
N ASN A 240 -13.96 -20.08 -28.88
CA ASN A 240 -13.68 -19.38 -27.64
C ASN A 240 -13.79 -17.86 -27.73
N HIS A 241 -13.65 -17.33 -28.94
CA HIS A 241 -13.62 -15.89 -29.21
C HIS A 241 -14.83 -15.44 -30.02
N LEU A 242 -15.34 -16.29 -30.93
CA LEU A 242 -16.48 -15.98 -31.77
C LEU A 242 -17.75 -15.80 -30.95
N TYR A 243 -18.51 -14.76 -31.27
CA TYR A 243 -19.81 -14.52 -30.68
C TYR A 243 -20.78 -15.66 -30.98
N ASP A 244 -21.38 -16.19 -29.92
CA ASP A 244 -22.54 -17.06 -29.99
C ASP A 244 -23.54 -16.58 -28.95
N ARG A 245 -24.79 -16.40 -29.38
CA ARG A 245 -25.86 -15.81 -28.56
C ARG A 245 -26.02 -16.51 -27.21
N GLU A 246 -25.82 -17.83 -27.15
CA GLU A 246 -26.10 -18.64 -25.96
C GLU A 246 -24.81 -19.20 -25.33
N LYS A 247 -23.82 -19.56 -26.15
CA LYS A 247 -22.58 -20.20 -25.69
C LYS A 247 -21.48 -19.20 -25.36
N ASN A 248 -21.42 -18.08 -26.07
CA ASN A 248 -20.35 -17.09 -25.95
C ASN A 248 -20.84 -15.65 -26.24
N PRO A 249 -21.72 -15.11 -25.39
CA PRO A 249 -22.39 -13.84 -25.66
C PRO A 249 -21.45 -12.62 -25.60
N LEU A 250 -20.26 -12.80 -25.02
CA LEU A 250 -19.20 -11.79 -24.94
C LEU A 250 -18.19 -11.86 -26.10
N GLY A 251 -18.40 -12.77 -27.06
CA GLY A 251 -17.52 -12.94 -28.20
C GLY A 251 -17.52 -11.78 -29.20
N ILE A 252 -16.60 -11.87 -30.16
CA ILE A 252 -16.39 -10.91 -31.25
C ILE A 252 -16.99 -11.42 -32.56
N SER A 253 -17.04 -10.53 -33.55
CA SER A 253 -17.48 -10.88 -34.91
C SER A 253 -16.47 -11.79 -35.62
N SER A 254 -16.95 -12.55 -36.62
CA SER A 254 -16.09 -13.37 -37.48
C SER A 254 -15.04 -12.54 -38.20
N GLU A 255 -15.42 -11.32 -38.62
CA GLU A 255 -14.58 -10.38 -39.33
C GLU A 255 -13.35 -9.97 -38.49
N TYR A 256 -13.55 -9.67 -37.20
CA TYR A 256 -12.41 -9.40 -36.31
C TYR A 256 -11.58 -10.65 -36.06
N LEU A 257 -12.21 -11.81 -35.86
CA LEU A 257 -11.48 -13.05 -35.59
C LEU A 257 -10.56 -13.45 -36.77
N GLU A 258 -11.07 -13.37 -37.98
CA GLU A 258 -10.30 -13.60 -39.22
C GLU A 258 -9.15 -12.61 -39.36
N SER A 259 -9.38 -11.32 -39.03
CA SER A 259 -8.32 -10.30 -39.09
C SER A 259 -7.14 -10.57 -38.15
N TYR A 260 -7.37 -11.27 -37.03
CA TYR A 260 -6.32 -11.63 -36.09
C TYR A 260 -5.63 -12.94 -36.45
N LEU A 261 -6.40 -13.95 -36.86
CA LEU A 261 -5.93 -15.32 -37.02
C LEU A 261 -5.59 -15.71 -38.46
N ASP A 262 -5.55 -14.79 -39.43
CA ASP A 262 -5.19 -14.99 -40.86
C ASP A 262 -4.21 -16.18 -41.10
N GLU A 263 -4.76 -17.41 -41.20
CA GLU A 263 -4.08 -18.72 -41.17
C GLU A 263 -3.18 -19.05 -39.94
N ALA A 264 -3.01 -18.13 -38.98
CA ALA A 264 -2.24 -18.31 -37.76
C ALA A 264 -3.02 -19.03 -36.63
N GLU A 265 -2.29 -19.79 -35.81
CA GLU A 265 -2.84 -20.44 -34.60
C GLU A 265 -3.11 -19.45 -33.45
N SER A 266 -2.41 -18.31 -33.45
CA SER A 266 -2.52 -17.32 -32.40
C SER A 266 -2.05 -15.94 -32.85
N TRP A 267 -2.66 -14.90 -32.29
CA TRP A 267 -2.24 -13.51 -32.42
C TRP A 267 -2.11 -12.85 -31.05
N ILE A 268 -1.12 -11.98 -30.89
CA ILE A 268 -0.82 -11.29 -29.63
C ILE A 268 -0.55 -9.81 -29.93
N SER A 269 -1.20 -8.91 -29.21
CA SER A 269 -0.95 -7.47 -29.31
C SER A 269 0.36 -7.03 -28.64
N GLU A 270 0.79 -5.81 -28.96
CA GLU A 270 1.73 -5.08 -28.11
C GLU A 270 1.18 -4.88 -26.69
N PRO A 271 2.05 -4.68 -25.67
CA PRO A 271 1.61 -4.31 -24.33
C PRO A 271 0.75 -3.04 -24.35
N LYS A 272 -0.34 -3.07 -23.59
CA LYS A 272 -1.32 -2.01 -23.43
C LYS A 272 -1.49 -1.65 -21.96
N ILE A 273 -1.84 -0.40 -21.67
CA ILE A 273 -2.00 0.11 -20.30
C ILE A 273 -3.39 -0.22 -19.76
N LEU A 274 -3.41 -0.73 -18.53
CA LEU A 274 -4.61 -1.13 -17.81
C LEU A 274 -4.80 -0.25 -16.58
N GLU A 275 -6.03 0.17 -16.37
CA GLU A 275 -6.46 0.95 -15.22
C GLU A 275 -7.66 0.29 -14.53
N TYR A 276 -7.72 0.34 -13.21
CA TYR A 276 -8.86 -0.08 -12.42
C TYR A 276 -9.45 1.11 -11.69
N LYS A 277 -10.77 1.21 -11.68
CA LYS A 277 -11.49 2.12 -10.78
C LYS A 277 -12.73 1.46 -10.23
N PHE A 278 -13.22 1.96 -9.11
CA PHE A 278 -14.58 1.60 -8.68
C PHE A 278 -15.63 2.17 -9.66
N SER A 279 -15.58 3.48 -9.91
CA SER A 279 -16.40 4.17 -10.92
C SER A 279 -15.50 4.86 -11.94
N LEU A 280 -15.92 4.89 -13.20
CA LEU A 280 -15.24 5.65 -14.25
C LEU A 280 -15.13 7.14 -13.91
N ASP A 281 -16.08 7.71 -13.15
CA ASP A 281 -16.02 9.10 -12.66
C ASP A 281 -14.68 9.39 -11.95
N GLY A 282 -14.18 8.42 -11.16
CA GLY A 282 -12.89 8.55 -10.48
C GLY A 282 -11.69 8.58 -11.42
N LEU A 283 -11.79 8.00 -12.62
CA LEU A 283 -10.78 8.16 -13.66
C LEU A 283 -10.88 9.54 -14.32
N ILE A 284 -12.09 10.01 -14.61
CA ILE A 284 -12.32 11.31 -15.23
C ILE A 284 -11.73 12.44 -14.35
N GLU A 285 -11.92 12.39 -13.04
CA GLU A 285 -11.30 13.33 -12.10
C GLU A 285 -9.75 13.29 -12.16
N ASN A 286 -9.16 12.09 -12.34
CA ASN A 286 -7.71 11.93 -12.44
C ASN A 286 -7.17 12.50 -13.76
N ILE A 287 -7.94 12.42 -14.85
CA ILE A 287 -7.61 13.04 -16.14
C ILE A 287 -7.74 14.56 -16.05
N GLU A 288 -8.83 15.07 -15.48
CA GLU A 288 -9.09 16.50 -15.31
C GLU A 288 -8.05 17.22 -14.45
N SER A 289 -7.62 16.58 -13.38
CA SER A 289 -6.55 17.08 -12.50
C SER A 289 -5.15 17.02 -13.14
N GLY A 290 -5.01 16.39 -14.30
CA GLY A 290 -3.72 16.16 -14.95
C GLY A 290 -2.86 15.09 -14.29
N THR A 291 -3.43 14.29 -13.38
CA THR A 291 -2.74 13.18 -12.72
C THR A 291 -2.51 12.01 -13.68
N LYS A 292 -3.43 11.82 -14.64
CA LYS A 292 -3.35 10.80 -15.70
C LYS A 292 -3.59 11.43 -17.08
N ASN A 293 -3.04 10.81 -18.12
CA ASN A 293 -3.27 11.21 -19.50
C ASN A 293 -4.18 10.18 -20.17
N SER A 294 -5.29 10.62 -20.77
CA SER A 294 -6.24 9.72 -21.44
C SER A 294 -5.60 8.94 -22.59
N ASN A 295 -4.68 9.57 -23.32
CA ASN A 295 -4.01 8.96 -24.47
C ASN A 295 -3.11 7.78 -24.12
N ASP A 296 -2.72 7.66 -22.85
CA ASP A 296 -1.87 6.56 -22.40
C ASP A 296 -2.70 5.34 -22.00
N ILE A 297 -3.99 5.49 -21.69
CA ILE A 297 -4.80 4.42 -21.11
C ILE A 297 -5.52 3.67 -22.24
N ASP A 298 -5.25 2.38 -22.38
CA ASP A 298 -5.92 1.57 -23.40
C ASP A 298 -7.24 0.97 -22.90
N LEU A 299 -7.26 0.46 -21.65
CA LEU A 299 -8.40 -0.26 -21.08
C LEU A 299 -8.61 0.13 -19.62
N VAL A 300 -9.88 0.37 -19.28
CA VAL A 300 -10.32 0.64 -17.91
C VAL A 300 -11.30 -0.44 -17.47
N ILE A 301 -11.07 -1.02 -16.30
CA ILE A 301 -12.00 -1.94 -15.65
C ILE A 301 -12.70 -1.19 -14.52
N VAL A 302 -14.02 -1.14 -14.58
CA VAL A 302 -14.84 -0.44 -13.59
C VAL A 302 -15.98 -1.30 -13.07
N TRP A 303 -16.43 -1.03 -11.85
CA TRP A 303 -17.72 -1.55 -11.41
C TRP A 303 -18.87 -0.77 -12.05
N ASP A 304 -18.80 0.57 -12.04
CA ASP A 304 -19.88 1.44 -12.53
C ASP A 304 -19.34 2.50 -13.52
N ILE A 305 -20.15 2.85 -14.51
CA ILE A 305 -19.79 3.87 -15.53
C ILE A 305 -19.94 5.30 -14.97
N GLY A 306 -20.85 5.54 -14.03
CA GLY A 306 -21.10 6.90 -13.55
C GLY A 306 -21.66 7.82 -14.64
N LYS A 307 -21.29 9.11 -14.59
CA LYS A 307 -21.89 10.17 -15.42
C LYS A 307 -20.92 11.29 -15.81
N ASP A 308 -19.79 11.44 -15.13
CA ASP A 308 -18.89 12.57 -15.31
C ASP A 308 -18.17 12.50 -16.66
N TYR A 309 -18.06 11.30 -17.25
CA TYR A 309 -17.53 11.11 -18.61
C TYR A 309 -18.26 11.95 -19.67
N GLN A 310 -19.55 12.24 -19.47
CA GLN A 310 -20.40 12.95 -20.44
C GLN A 310 -19.92 14.37 -20.74
N GLN A 311 -19.07 14.94 -19.88
CA GLN A 311 -18.51 16.27 -20.09
C GLN A 311 -17.42 16.29 -21.18
N GLN A 312 -16.73 15.16 -21.38
CA GLN A 312 -15.53 15.07 -22.21
C GLN A 312 -15.58 13.97 -23.26
N TYR A 313 -16.46 12.98 -23.10
CA TYR A 313 -16.52 11.78 -23.91
C TYR A 313 -17.96 11.41 -24.27
N ASN A 314 -18.13 10.87 -25.47
CA ASN A 314 -19.27 10.01 -25.78
C ASN A 314 -18.92 8.58 -25.37
N ILE A 315 -19.93 7.76 -25.10
CA ILE A 315 -19.74 6.34 -24.82
C ILE A 315 -20.57 5.49 -25.76
N VAL A 316 -19.99 4.41 -26.24
CA VAL A 316 -20.68 3.39 -27.04
C VAL A 316 -20.72 2.11 -26.24
N SER A 317 -21.92 1.59 -26.02
CA SER A 317 -22.10 0.25 -25.46
C SER A 317 -22.08 -0.80 -26.56
N PHE A 318 -21.31 -1.87 -26.33
CA PHE A 318 -21.26 -3.07 -27.18
C PHE A 318 -22.17 -4.18 -26.65
N LEU A 319 -22.94 -3.93 -25.59
CA LEU A 319 -23.90 -4.89 -25.05
C LEU A 319 -25.24 -4.85 -25.78
N ASN A 320 -25.46 -3.87 -26.65
CA ASN A 320 -26.60 -3.85 -27.57
C ASN A 320 -26.26 -4.53 -28.92
N ASP A 321 -27.29 -4.97 -29.64
CA ASP A 321 -27.10 -5.74 -30.88
C ASP A 321 -26.52 -4.92 -32.06
N GLU A 322 -26.76 -3.61 -32.07
CA GLU A 322 -26.32 -2.71 -33.15
C GLU A 322 -24.81 -2.53 -33.15
N ASN A 323 -24.25 -2.18 -31.98
CA ASN A 323 -22.83 -1.87 -31.83
C ASN A 323 -21.98 -3.11 -31.52
N ARG A 324 -22.58 -4.24 -31.13
CA ARG A 324 -21.86 -5.50 -30.80
C ARG A 324 -20.82 -5.88 -31.85
N LYS A 325 -21.11 -5.63 -33.14
CA LYS A 325 -20.22 -5.99 -34.25
C LYS A 325 -18.88 -5.26 -34.20
N GLU A 326 -18.82 -4.09 -33.56
CA GLU A 326 -17.61 -3.28 -33.37
C GLU A 326 -16.75 -3.72 -32.17
N ARG A 327 -17.23 -4.70 -31.39
CA ARG A 327 -16.46 -5.32 -30.32
C ARG A 327 -15.27 -6.08 -30.92
N ASN A 328 -14.08 -5.55 -30.71
CA ASN A 328 -12.83 -6.05 -31.30
C ASN A 328 -12.09 -7.08 -30.44
N TYR A 329 -12.39 -7.21 -29.15
CA TYR A 329 -11.92 -8.33 -28.33
C TYR A 329 -12.94 -8.74 -27.28
N HIS A 330 -12.78 -9.96 -26.79
CA HIS A 330 -13.76 -10.65 -25.96
C HIS A 330 -13.96 -9.93 -24.61
N GLY A 331 -15.23 -9.85 -24.18
CA GLY A 331 -15.60 -9.25 -22.88
C GLY A 331 -15.67 -7.73 -22.85
N LEU A 332 -15.29 -7.04 -23.93
CA LEU A 332 -15.36 -5.59 -24.00
C LEU A 332 -16.82 -5.10 -23.98
N THR A 333 -17.15 -4.23 -23.04
CA THR A 333 -18.54 -3.77 -22.81
C THR A 333 -18.82 -2.41 -23.43
N HIS A 334 -17.87 -1.49 -23.36
CA HIS A 334 -18.05 -0.09 -23.75
C HIS A 334 -16.76 0.48 -24.35
N ARG A 335 -16.89 1.60 -25.05
CA ARG A 335 -15.76 2.40 -25.53
C ARG A 335 -16.06 3.88 -25.37
N LEU A 336 -15.10 4.61 -24.83
CA LEU A 336 -15.12 6.07 -24.80
C LEU A 336 -14.62 6.62 -26.14
N ILE A 337 -15.34 7.59 -26.66
CA ILE A 337 -15.12 8.21 -27.95
C ILE A 337 -14.99 9.71 -27.75
N HIS A 338 -14.00 10.30 -28.40
CA HIS A 338 -13.85 11.75 -28.41
C HIS A 338 -15.07 12.40 -29.08
N PRO A 339 -15.74 13.38 -28.45
CA PRO A 339 -17.06 13.87 -28.86
C PRO A 339 -17.05 14.53 -30.25
N THR A 340 -15.98 15.25 -30.58
CA THR A 340 -15.85 15.96 -31.87
C THR A 340 -15.31 15.10 -33.02
N SER A 341 -14.25 14.33 -32.79
CA SER A 341 -13.55 13.59 -33.84
C SER A 341 -14.15 12.21 -34.10
N GLY A 342 -14.96 11.68 -33.17
CA GLY A 342 -15.49 10.33 -33.24
C GLY A 342 -14.43 9.24 -33.09
N GLN A 343 -13.21 9.60 -32.68
CA GLN A 343 -12.11 8.64 -32.53
C GLN A 343 -12.22 7.88 -31.20
N PRO A 344 -11.95 6.56 -31.19
CA PRO A 344 -11.76 5.79 -29.97
C PRO A 344 -10.65 6.40 -29.08
N GLU A 345 -10.95 6.61 -27.80
CA GLU A 345 -9.95 7.03 -26.82
C GLU A 345 -9.55 5.88 -25.90
N MET A 346 -10.54 5.25 -25.27
CA MET A 346 -10.31 4.23 -24.24
C MET A 346 -11.37 3.14 -24.31
N ASP A 347 -10.96 1.90 -24.10
CA ASP A 347 -11.87 0.79 -23.95
C ASP A 347 -12.29 0.61 -22.49
N VAL A 348 -13.51 0.13 -22.26
CA VAL A 348 -14.06 -0.03 -20.91
C VAL A 348 -14.76 -1.38 -20.73
N ILE A 349 -14.39 -2.09 -19.67
CA ILE A 349 -15.13 -3.25 -19.15
C ILE A 349 -15.83 -2.83 -17.86
N CYS A 350 -17.14 -2.60 -17.95
CA CYS A 350 -18.04 -2.38 -16.84
C CYS A 350 -18.51 -3.73 -16.30
N LEU A 351 -18.00 -4.14 -15.14
CA LEU A 351 -18.28 -5.45 -14.56
C LEU A 351 -19.75 -5.59 -14.15
N LYS A 352 -20.40 -4.51 -13.70
CA LYS A 352 -21.82 -4.51 -13.37
C LYS A 352 -22.67 -4.82 -14.59
N ASP A 353 -22.47 -4.06 -15.68
CA ASP A 353 -23.26 -4.27 -16.90
C ASP A 353 -22.96 -5.63 -17.54
N LEU A 354 -21.71 -6.09 -17.49
CA LEU A 354 -21.34 -7.43 -17.95
C LEU A 354 -22.08 -8.52 -17.18
N ILE A 355 -22.11 -8.43 -15.85
CA ILE A 355 -22.79 -9.44 -15.00
C ILE A 355 -24.31 -9.38 -15.20
N LEU A 356 -24.89 -8.18 -15.25
CA LEU A 356 -26.31 -8.00 -15.57
C LEU A 356 -26.65 -8.60 -16.93
N TYR A 357 -25.83 -8.36 -17.95
CA TYR A 357 -26.01 -8.90 -19.29
C TYR A 357 -25.93 -10.42 -19.34
N LEU A 358 -25.03 -11.04 -18.55
CA LEU A 358 -24.90 -12.50 -18.47
C LEU A 358 -26.07 -13.15 -17.71
N ASN A 359 -26.68 -12.44 -16.76
CA ASN A 359 -27.79 -12.95 -15.96
C ASN A 359 -29.16 -12.71 -16.62
N ASP A 360 -29.38 -11.51 -17.17
CA ASP A 360 -30.60 -11.10 -17.86
C ASP A 360 -30.25 -10.20 -19.05
N ARG A 361 -29.94 -10.85 -20.17
CA ARG A 361 -29.55 -10.19 -21.40
C ARG A 361 -30.60 -9.21 -21.92
N GLU A 362 -31.85 -9.66 -22.05
CA GLU A 362 -32.86 -8.90 -22.78
C GLU A 362 -33.19 -7.61 -22.03
N ASN A 363 -33.31 -7.67 -20.69
CA ASN A 363 -33.49 -6.46 -19.90
C ASN A 363 -32.26 -5.53 -19.99
N THR A 364 -31.06 -6.10 -19.91
CA THR A 364 -29.82 -5.31 -19.99
C THR A 364 -29.68 -4.61 -21.34
N ILE A 365 -30.01 -5.26 -22.47
CA ILE A 365 -29.99 -4.62 -23.79
C ILE A 365 -30.91 -3.40 -23.83
N GLN A 366 -32.14 -3.51 -23.29
CA GLN A 366 -33.09 -2.39 -23.28
C GLN A 366 -32.59 -1.23 -22.40
N GLU A 367 -32.02 -1.53 -21.25
CA GLU A 367 -31.41 -0.53 -20.38
C GLU A 367 -30.22 0.17 -21.05
N GLN A 368 -29.36 -0.59 -21.73
CA GLN A 368 -28.20 -0.07 -22.44
C GLN A 368 -28.58 0.83 -23.62
N ILE A 369 -29.63 0.48 -24.37
CA ILE A 369 -30.19 1.35 -25.43
C ILE A 369 -30.76 2.63 -24.81
N LYS A 370 -31.44 2.54 -23.66
CA LYS A 370 -31.99 3.73 -23.00
C LYS A 370 -30.90 4.68 -22.47
N LEU A 371 -29.78 4.13 -22.00
CA LEU A 371 -28.70 4.91 -21.40
C LEU A 371 -27.71 5.45 -22.45
N TYR A 372 -27.47 4.71 -23.53
CA TYR A 372 -26.36 4.97 -24.47
C TYR A 372 -26.76 4.94 -25.95
N GLY A 373 -28.03 4.67 -26.27
CA GLY A 373 -28.55 4.60 -27.63
C GLY A 373 -29.14 5.89 -28.17
#